data_AF-A0A673HYR6-F1
#
_entry.id   AF-A0A673HYR6-F1
#
_cell.length_a   1.000
_cell.length_b   1.000
_cell.length_c   1.000
_cell.angle_alpha   90.00
_cell.angle_beta   90.00
_cell.angle_gamma   90.00
#
_symmetry.space_group_name_H-M   'P 1'
#
loop_
_entity.id
_entity.type
_entity.pdbx_description
1 polymer ?
#
loop_
_entity_poly.entity_id
_entity_poly.type
_entity_poly.pdbx_seq_one_letter_code
_entity_poly.pdbx_strand_id
1 'polypeptide(L)' 'MDLNKWCNLKSEPSLKHLTEAEFGVPKEKQRVSVQELVKAHIESFDQAVTDGLCRVVEVRCRHTQTHVFIHM' A
#
# COMPACT_ATOMS: atom_id res chain seq x y z
N MET A 1 -28.04 -19.15 36.52
CA MET A 1 -27.30 -18.26 35.59
C MET A 1 -26.07 -19.03 35.13
N ASP A 2 -25.97 -19.31 33.83
CA ASP A 2 -24.88 -20.11 33.26
C ASP A 2 -23.59 -19.26 33.25
N LEU A 3 -22.69 -19.52 34.20
CA LEU A 3 -21.44 -18.76 34.37
C LEU A 3 -20.49 -18.94 33.18
N ASN A 4 -20.61 -20.07 32.47
CA ASN A 4 -19.73 -20.46 31.37
C ASN A 4 -19.83 -19.54 30.15
N LYS A 5 -20.94 -18.81 29.98
CA LYS A 5 -21.12 -17.88 28.87
C LYS A 5 -20.24 -16.62 28.98
N TRP A 6 -19.84 -16.25 30.20
CA TRP A 6 -19.05 -15.04 30.47
C TRP A 6 -17.55 -15.33 30.56
N CYS A 7 -17.16 -16.57 30.93
CA CYS A 7 -15.76 -16.97 31.04
C CYS A 7 -15.05 -17.08 29.68
N ASN A 8 -15.80 -17.26 28.59
CA ASN A 8 -15.26 -17.44 27.22
C ASN A 8 -15.17 -16.13 26.42
N LEU A 9 -15.43 -14.98 27.04
CA LEU A 9 -15.24 -13.70 26.37
C LEU A 9 -13.74 -13.48 26.15
N LYS A 10 -13.38 -12.94 24.98
CA LYS A 10 -12.02 -12.49 24.73
C LYS A 10 -11.63 -11.54 25.87
N SER A 11 -10.52 -11.85 26.53
CA SER A 11 -9.95 -11.04 27.61
C SER A 11 -9.95 -9.56 27.21
N GLU A 12 -10.24 -8.69 28.18
CA GLU A 12 -10.27 -7.24 28.02
C GLU A 12 -9.08 -6.71 27.21
N PRO A 13 -9.26 -5.56 26.53
CA PRO A 13 -8.16 -4.90 25.84
C PRO A 13 -6.99 -4.71 26.81
N SER A 14 -5.90 -5.45 26.55
CA SER A 14 -4.75 -5.52 27.43
C SER A 14 -3.64 -4.60 26.92
N LEU A 15 -3.08 -3.79 27.81
CA LEU A 15 -1.93 -2.92 27.51
C LEU A 15 -0.60 -3.68 27.34
N LYS A 16 -0.58 -5.01 27.54
CA LYS A 16 0.64 -5.84 27.44
C LYS A 16 1.44 -5.57 26.16
N HIS A 17 0.75 -5.45 25.03
CA HIS A 17 1.40 -5.22 23.73
C HIS A 17 1.96 -3.79 23.57
N LEU A 18 1.61 -2.86 24.47
CA LEU A 18 2.19 -1.51 24.54
C LEU A 18 3.36 -1.43 25.54
N THR A 19 3.49 -2.41 26.43
CA THR A 19 4.52 -2.46 27.47
C THR A 19 5.65 -3.46 27.17
N GLU A 20 5.47 -4.30 26.13
CA GLU A 20 6.50 -5.21 25.65
C GLU A 20 7.72 -4.45 25.11
N ALA A 21 8.92 -4.98 25.33
CA ALA A 21 10.17 -4.35 24.84
C ALA A 21 10.22 -4.22 23.31
N GLU A 22 9.44 -5.06 22.60
CA GLU A 22 9.30 -5.01 21.15
C GLU A 22 8.26 -3.98 20.67
N PHE A 23 7.55 -3.30 21.59
CA PHE A 23 6.62 -2.26 21.22
C PHE A 23 7.35 -1.11 20.51
N GLY A 24 6.85 -0.74 19.32
CA GLY A 24 7.48 0.27 18.47
C GLY A 24 8.64 -0.25 17.61
N VAL A 25 9.10 -1.49 17.81
CA VAL A 25 10.10 -2.11 16.92
C VAL A 25 9.41 -2.50 15.61
N PRO A 26 9.89 -2.00 14.44
CA PRO A 26 9.34 -2.41 13.16
C PRO A 26 9.47 -3.91 12.97
N LYS A 27 8.34 -4.57 12.70
CA LYS A 27 8.31 -6.02 12.41
C LYS A 27 8.76 -6.27 10.98
N GLU A 28 9.33 -7.45 10.71
CA GLU A 28 9.73 -7.87 9.36
C GLU A 28 8.57 -7.81 8.36
N LYS A 29 7.35 -8.12 8.84
CA LYS A 29 6.13 -8.09 8.03
C LYS A 29 5.04 -7.29 8.74
N GLN A 30 4.40 -6.42 7.96
CA GLN A 30 3.20 -5.71 8.41
C GLN A 30 1.99 -6.66 8.43
N ARG A 31 1.01 -6.36 9.29
CA ARG A 31 -0.28 -7.07 9.30
C ARG A 31 -0.94 -6.98 7.93
N VAL A 32 -1.40 -8.12 7.41
CA VAL A 32 -2.03 -8.24 6.09
C VAL A 32 -3.16 -7.23 5.90
N SER A 33 -4.01 -7.05 6.91
CA SER A 33 -5.11 -6.08 6.84
C SER A 33 -4.67 -4.63 6.67
N VAL A 34 -3.54 -4.23 7.25
CA VAL A 34 -2.98 -2.88 7.07
C VAL A 34 -2.33 -2.75 5.70
N GLN A 35 -1.72 -3.83 5.19
CA GLN A 35 -1.19 -3.87 3.83
C GLN A 35 -2.30 -3.77 2.77
N GLU A 36 -3.42 -4.46 2.95
CA GLU A 36 -4.58 -4.38 2.06
C GLU A 36 -5.19 -2.98 2.02
N LEU A 37 -5.22 -2.27 3.15
CA LEU A 37 -5.71 -0.89 3.22
C LEU A 37 -4.98 0.06 2.27
N VAL A 38 -3.65 -0.11 2.15
CA VAL A 38 -2.80 0.78 1.33
C VAL A 38 -2.51 0.22 -0.07
N LYS A 39 -2.89 -1.04 -0.34
CA LYS A 39 -2.57 -1.76 -1.57
C LYS A 39 -3.00 -0.99 -2.82
N ALA A 40 -4.25 -0.53 -2.87
CA ALA A 40 -4.77 0.22 -4.02
C ALA A 40 -3.99 1.52 -4.30
N HIS A 41 -3.48 2.18 -3.25
CA HIS A 41 -2.68 3.41 -3.40
C HIS A 41 -1.29 3.09 -3.97
N ILE A 42 -0.66 2.01 -3.50
CA ILE A 42 0.63 1.53 -4.00
C ILE A 42 0.51 1.15 -5.48
N GLU A 43 -0.50 0.35 -5.82
CA GLU A 43 -0.74 -0.11 -7.20
C GLU A 43 -1.04 1.07 -8.13
N SER A 44 -1.86 2.03 -7.70
CA SER A 44 -2.15 3.23 -8.50
C SER A 44 -0.90 4.08 -8.75
N PHE A 45 -0.02 4.20 -7.76
CA PHE A 45 1.22 4.95 -7.90
C PHE A 45 2.19 4.25 -8.87
N ASP A 46 2.38 2.94 -8.70
CA ASP A 46 3.25 2.13 -9.55
C ASP A 46 2.80 2.18 -11.02
N GLN A 47 1.49 2.07 -11.26
CA GLN A 47 0.88 2.20 -12.57
C GLN A 47 1.10 3.60 -13.20
N ALA A 48 0.93 4.67 -12.41
CA ALA A 48 1.10 6.04 -12.90
C ALA A 48 2.56 6.34 -13.27
N VAL A 49 3.51 5.83 -12.49
CA VAL A 49 4.95 6.02 -12.75
C VAL A 49 5.40 5.16 -13.92
N THR A 50 4.97 3.91 -14.01
CA THR A 50 5.42 3.00 -15.07
C THR A 50 4.75 3.34 -16.40
N ASP A 51 3.44 3.17 -16.49
CA ASP A 51 2.72 3.30 -17.76
C ASP A 51 2.45 4.76 -18.11
N GLY A 52 2.14 5.58 -17.10
CA GLY A 52 1.89 7.01 -17.30
C GLY A 52 3.12 7.72 -17.88
N LEU A 53 4.30 7.53 -17.27
CA LEU A 53 5.52 8.16 -17.78
C LEU A 53 5.97 7.57 -19.12
N CYS A 54 5.93 6.24 -19.29
CA CYS A 54 6.26 5.61 -20.57
C CYS A 54 5.42 6.20 -21.71
N ARG A 55 4.10 6.31 -21.50
CA ARG A 55 3.19 6.87 -22.51
C ARG A 55 3.47 8.34 -22.80
N VAL A 56 3.82 9.15 -21.80
CA VAL A 56 4.22 10.55 -22.01
C VAL A 56 5.50 10.64 -22.85
N VAL A 57 6.49 9.79 -22.56
CA VAL A 57 7.76 9.75 -23.31
C VAL A 57 7.52 9.34 -24.76
N GLU A 58 6.71 8.30 -24.99
CA GLU A 58 6.36 7.89 -26.35
C GLU A 58 5.64 8.99 -27.14
N VAL A 59 4.64 9.64 -26.55
CA VAL A 59 3.91 10.73 -27.20
C VAL A 59 4.86 11.88 -27.52
N ARG A 60 5.77 12.23 -26.61
CA ARG A 60 6.81 13.24 -26.86
C ARG A 60 7.69 12.86 -28.04
N CYS A 61 8.25 11.64 -28.06
CA CYS A 61 9.10 11.16 -29.15
C CYS A 61 8.36 11.19 -30.50
N ARG A 62 7.11 10.71 -30.53
CA ARG A 62 6.28 10.74 -31.74
C ARG A 62 6.05 12.16 -32.22
N HIS A 63 5.69 13.09 -31.33
CA HIS A 63 5.48 14.50 -31.69
C HIS A 63 6.73 15.16 -32.26
N THR A 64 7.90 14.94 -31.64
CA THR A 64 9.17 15.48 -32.16
C THR A 64 9.55 14.86 -33.50
N GLN A 65 9.26 13.57 -33.72
CA GLN A 65 9.55 12.89 -34.97
C GLN A 65 8.63 13.36 -36.11
N THR A 66 7.36 13.62 -35.83
CA THR A 66 6.42 14.17 -36.80
C THR A 66 6.79 15.60 -37.19
N HIS A 67 7.23 16.45 -36.25
CA HIS A 67 7.66 17.82 -36.56
C HIS A 67 8.93 17.87 -37.45
N VAL A 68 9.85 16.92 -37.30
CA VAL A 68 11.05 16.81 -38.15
C VAL A 68 10.69 16.33 -39.57
N PHE A 69 9.66 15.48 -39.71
CA PHE A 69 9.23 14.94 -41.01
C PHE A 69 8.41 15.91 -41.86
N ILE A 70 7.76 16.91 -41.26
CA ILE A 70 6.93 17.90 -41.99
C ILE A 70 7.76 19.13 -42.43
N HIS A 71 8.97 19.31 -41.89
CA HIS A 71 9.87 20.43 -42.19
C HIS A 71 11.06 20.06 -43.12
N MET A 72 11.09 18.84 -43.66
CA MET A 72 11.96 18.38 -44.76
C MET A 72 11.15 18.28 -46.05
#